data_AF-A0A2A5EQK1-F1
#
_entry.id   AF-A0A2A5EQK1-F1
#
_cell.length_a   1.000
_cell.length_b   1.000
_cell.length_c   1.000
_cell.angle_alpha   90.00
_cell.angle_beta   90.00
_cell.angle_gamma   90.00
#
_symmetry.space_group_name_H-M   'P 1'
#
loop_
_entity.id
_entity.type
_entity.pdbx_description
1 polymer ?
#
loop_
_entity_poly.entity_id
_entity_poly.type
_entity_poly.pdbx_seq_one_letter_code
_entity_poly.pdbx_strand_id
1 'polypeptide(L)'
;MVGMPAKADPSIGYQLETIAEDLGFPWDLAFLPDGTVLLTELDGRLRIIRDGVLDPTAITGVPDVYRASQGGLFDVVPHPDFATNQLLYLSYAHGDKSANATRVVRAKFDGQALSDLEVIFDVSPTKDTPVHYGGRIAFGPDGKLFITTGDGFNYREEAQNLSNTLGVIVRLNDDGSVPSDNPFVGKDGMRPEIYSYGHRSPQGLLVTDAGAVYMSEHGPQGGDEINLIEAGNNYGWPVITYGIDYSGARITPFTQMDGMEQPLKYWVPSIAPANLELYTGDLFAAWQGDFLVAGLVPGDVRRVDMEDGAAVGEEILFAEIGERIRGIQMAPDGSLYILTDGDSGAVIRVTPN
;
A
#
# COMPACT_ATOMS: atom_id res chain seq x y z
N MET A 1 15.71 26.56 -13.46
CA MET A 1 15.71 25.52 -14.51
C MET A 1 16.42 24.31 -13.95
N VAL A 2 15.68 23.45 -13.25
CA VAL A 2 16.16 22.13 -12.84
C VAL A 2 15.86 21.23 -14.03
N GLY A 3 16.88 20.65 -14.65
CA GLY A 3 16.70 19.77 -15.79
C GLY A 3 15.83 18.59 -15.39
N MET A 4 14.81 18.28 -16.20
CA MET A 4 14.13 16.99 -16.09
C MET A 4 15.20 15.90 -16.23
N PRO A 5 15.25 14.90 -15.33
CA PRO A 5 16.09 13.73 -15.58
C PRO A 5 15.68 13.16 -16.93
N ALA A 6 16.66 12.86 -17.78
CA ALA A 6 16.40 12.26 -19.07
C ALA A 6 15.60 10.97 -18.86
N LYS A 7 14.52 10.76 -19.66
CA LYS A 7 13.89 9.45 -19.80
C LYS A 7 15.01 8.48 -20.18
N ALA A 8 15.40 7.59 -19.28
CA ALA A 8 16.15 6.43 -19.68
C ALA A 8 15.21 5.63 -20.58
N ASP A 9 15.67 5.29 -21.78
CA ASP A 9 15.02 4.25 -22.57
C ASP A 9 15.21 2.96 -21.77
N PRO A 10 14.13 2.29 -21.34
CA PRO A 10 14.25 1.09 -20.55
C PRO A 10 15.19 0.12 -21.28
N SER A 11 16.17 -0.41 -20.55
CA SER A 11 17.16 -1.34 -21.15
C SER A 11 16.52 -2.59 -21.77
N ILE A 12 15.24 -2.84 -21.47
CA ILE A 12 14.38 -3.91 -21.97
C ILE A 12 13.16 -3.30 -22.66
N GLY A 13 12.88 -3.73 -23.89
CA GLY A 13 11.64 -3.36 -24.58
C GLY A 13 10.43 -4.15 -24.07
N TYR A 14 9.29 -3.47 -23.93
CA TYR A 14 8.03 -4.03 -23.46
C TYR A 14 6.84 -3.52 -24.27
N GLN A 15 5.68 -4.15 -24.09
CA GLN A 15 4.40 -3.75 -24.65
C GLN A 15 3.39 -3.43 -23.53
N LEU A 16 2.51 -2.47 -23.81
CA LEU A 16 1.42 -2.05 -22.92
C LEU A 16 0.07 -2.45 -23.56
N GLU A 17 -0.74 -3.21 -22.83
CA GLU A 17 -2.08 -3.65 -23.25
C GLU A 17 -3.12 -3.14 -22.24
N THR A 18 -4.06 -2.30 -22.68
CA THR A 18 -5.18 -1.89 -21.83
C THR A 18 -6.18 -3.03 -21.66
N ILE A 19 -6.37 -3.48 -20.43
CA ILE A 19 -7.27 -4.57 -20.04
C ILE A 19 -8.66 -4.04 -19.65
N ALA A 20 -8.68 -2.91 -18.95
CA ALA A 20 -9.90 -2.24 -18.51
C ALA A 20 -9.68 -0.73 -18.45
N GLU A 21 -10.73 0.03 -18.70
CA GLU A 21 -10.77 1.50 -18.67
C GLU A 21 -12.09 1.97 -18.03
N ASP A 22 -12.25 3.29 -17.88
CA ASP A 22 -13.43 3.91 -17.26
C ASP A 22 -13.70 3.42 -15.82
N LEU A 23 -12.63 3.16 -15.07
CA LEU A 23 -12.69 2.71 -13.67
C LEU A 23 -12.76 3.92 -12.72
N GLY A 24 -13.57 3.79 -11.66
CA GLY A 24 -13.74 4.84 -10.65
C GLY A 24 -12.64 4.81 -9.59
N PHE A 25 -11.49 5.42 -9.86
CA PHE A 25 -10.30 5.40 -9.00
C PHE A 25 -9.89 3.97 -8.60
N PRO A 26 -9.40 3.13 -9.54
CA PRO A 26 -8.89 1.81 -9.20
C PRO A 26 -7.77 1.93 -8.16
N TRP A 27 -7.76 1.10 -7.11
CA TRP A 27 -6.89 1.26 -5.94
C TRP A 27 -5.93 0.09 -5.72
N ASP A 28 -6.42 -1.15 -5.82
CA ASP A 28 -5.63 -2.37 -5.64
C ASP A 28 -6.10 -3.51 -6.56
N LEU A 29 -5.18 -4.43 -6.84
CA LEU A 29 -5.43 -5.68 -7.56
C LEU A 29 -5.11 -6.86 -6.66
N ALA A 30 -5.78 -7.98 -6.89
CA ALA A 30 -5.34 -9.27 -6.35
C ALA A 30 -5.62 -10.41 -7.31
N PHE A 31 -4.67 -11.32 -7.40
CA PHE A 31 -4.76 -12.51 -8.24
C PHE A 31 -5.27 -13.71 -7.44
N LEU A 32 -6.33 -14.33 -7.92
CA LEU A 32 -6.82 -15.60 -7.38
C LEU A 32 -6.08 -16.78 -8.05
N PRO A 33 -6.06 -17.97 -7.41
CA PRO A 33 -5.33 -19.14 -7.93
C PRO A 33 -5.76 -19.61 -9.33
N ASP A 34 -6.97 -19.26 -9.77
CA ASP A 34 -7.50 -19.61 -11.09
C ASP A 34 -7.17 -18.56 -12.18
N GLY A 35 -6.44 -17.50 -11.85
CA GLY A 35 -6.09 -16.40 -12.75
C GLY A 35 -7.13 -15.27 -12.78
N THR A 36 -8.23 -15.38 -12.04
CA THR A 36 -9.17 -14.27 -11.83
C THR A 36 -8.46 -13.13 -11.13
N VAL A 37 -8.68 -11.90 -11.61
CA VAL A 37 -8.17 -10.68 -10.96
C VAL A 37 -9.30 -9.95 -10.27
N LEU A 38 -9.17 -9.68 -8.98
CA LEU A 38 -10.01 -8.78 -8.22
C LEU A 38 -9.45 -7.37 -8.32
N LEU A 39 -10.31 -6.38 -8.42
CA LEU A 39 -9.94 -4.98 -8.53
C LEU A 39 -10.80 -4.16 -7.57
N THR A 40 -10.19 -3.42 -6.65
CA THR A 40 -10.91 -2.43 -5.85
C THR A 40 -10.93 -1.08 -6.54
N GLU A 41 -12.04 -0.39 -6.38
CA GLU A 41 -12.21 0.99 -6.78
C GLU A 41 -12.53 1.81 -5.53
N LEU A 42 -11.84 2.93 -5.35
CA LEU A 42 -11.97 3.79 -4.17
C LEU A 42 -13.42 4.20 -3.91
N ASP A 43 -14.24 4.30 -4.97
CA ASP A 43 -15.67 4.59 -4.91
C ASP A 43 -16.55 3.51 -4.24
N GLY A 44 -15.96 2.40 -3.79
CA GLY A 44 -16.66 1.37 -3.03
C GLY A 44 -17.05 0.14 -3.85
N ARG A 45 -16.50 -0.01 -5.06
CA ARG A 45 -16.80 -1.16 -5.93
C ARG A 45 -15.66 -2.16 -5.88
N LEU A 46 -16.00 -3.44 -5.68
CA LEU A 46 -15.11 -4.56 -5.98
C LEU A 46 -15.48 -5.11 -7.35
N ARG A 47 -14.52 -5.17 -8.26
CA ARG A 47 -14.67 -5.60 -9.65
C ARG A 47 -13.89 -6.87 -9.89
N ILE A 48 -14.17 -7.53 -11.00
CA ILE A 48 -13.53 -8.78 -11.38
C ILE A 48 -13.16 -8.74 -12.86
N ILE A 49 -11.95 -9.21 -13.17
CA ILE A 49 -11.44 -9.37 -14.53
C ILE A 49 -11.14 -10.86 -14.71
N ARG A 50 -11.71 -11.45 -15.77
CA ARG A 50 -11.49 -12.85 -16.14
C ARG A 50 -11.06 -12.89 -17.60
N ASP A 51 -10.02 -13.68 -17.89
CA ASP A 51 -9.49 -13.84 -19.25
C ASP A 51 -9.21 -12.50 -19.95
N GLY A 52 -8.72 -11.50 -19.20
CA GLY A 52 -8.44 -10.16 -19.70
C GLY A 52 -9.67 -9.29 -19.97
N VAL A 53 -10.85 -9.66 -19.47
CA VAL A 53 -12.10 -8.91 -19.66
C VAL A 53 -12.73 -8.53 -18.31
N LEU A 54 -13.00 -7.24 -18.14
CA LEU A 54 -13.73 -6.72 -16.99
C LEU A 54 -15.20 -7.18 -17.00
N ASP A 55 -15.66 -7.76 -15.90
CA ASP A 55 -17.08 -8.07 -15.73
C ASP A 55 -17.89 -6.77 -15.62
N PRO A 56 -18.97 -6.62 -16.41
CA PRO A 56 -19.83 -5.44 -16.32
C PRO A 56 -20.51 -5.30 -14.95
N THR A 57 -20.63 -6.39 -14.20
CA THR A 57 -21.28 -6.40 -12.88
C THR A 57 -20.23 -6.36 -11.77
N ALA A 58 -20.35 -5.40 -10.86
CA ALA A 58 -19.53 -5.38 -9.65
C ALA A 58 -19.94 -6.50 -8.68
N ILE A 59 -18.99 -6.99 -7.88
CA ILE A 59 -19.23 -7.94 -6.81
C ILE A 59 -20.16 -7.30 -5.76
N THR A 60 -21.16 -8.06 -5.33
CA THR A 60 -22.13 -7.61 -4.31
C THR A 60 -21.70 -7.99 -2.90
N GLY A 61 -22.32 -7.41 -1.87
CA GLY A 61 -21.97 -7.68 -0.47
C GLY A 61 -20.72 -6.95 0.03
N VAL A 62 -20.12 -6.09 -0.79
CA VAL A 62 -19.04 -5.16 -0.38
C VAL A 62 -19.59 -4.19 0.67
N PRO A 63 -18.85 -3.88 1.76
CA PRO A 63 -19.33 -2.97 2.79
C PRO A 63 -19.47 -1.53 2.27
N ASP A 64 -20.41 -0.78 2.85
CA ASP A 64 -20.51 0.67 2.61
C ASP A 64 -19.23 1.36 3.10
N VAL A 65 -18.67 2.22 2.24
CA VAL A 65 -17.43 2.96 2.52
C VAL A 65 -17.69 4.45 2.72
N TYR A 66 -16.88 5.08 3.56
CA TYR A 66 -16.82 6.54 3.65
C TYR A 66 -15.96 7.09 2.50
N ARG A 67 -16.62 7.45 1.39
CA ARG A 67 -15.95 8.04 0.23
C ARG A 67 -15.75 9.55 0.38
N ALA A 68 -14.51 9.97 0.63
CA ALA A 68 -14.11 11.38 0.60
C ALA A 68 -12.59 11.53 0.46
N SER A 69 -12.12 12.39 -0.45
CA SER A 69 -10.68 12.63 -0.69
C SER A 69 -9.89 11.34 -0.89
N GLN A 70 -9.07 10.89 0.08
CA GLN A 70 -8.33 9.63 -0.01
C GLN A 70 -9.09 8.43 0.58
N GLY A 71 -10.23 8.64 1.23
CA GLY A 71 -11.05 7.60 1.86
C GLY A 71 -11.99 6.91 0.88
N GLY A 72 -12.17 5.61 1.02
CA GLY A 72 -12.97 4.77 0.14
C GLY A 72 -12.72 3.28 0.40
N LEU A 73 -12.90 2.42 -0.60
CA LEU A 73 -12.44 1.03 -0.57
C LEU A 73 -10.94 0.98 -0.95
N PHE A 74 -10.14 0.28 -0.15
CA PHE A 74 -8.69 0.22 -0.32
C PHE A 74 -8.26 -1.15 -0.85
N ASP A 75 -7.67 -1.98 0.00
CA ASP A 75 -7.00 -3.22 -0.39
C ASP A 75 -7.98 -4.38 -0.49
N VAL A 76 -7.67 -5.36 -1.35
CA VAL A 76 -8.30 -6.67 -1.33
C VAL A 76 -7.21 -7.75 -1.35
N VAL A 77 -7.17 -8.60 -0.34
CA VAL A 77 -6.14 -9.64 -0.25
C VAL A 77 -6.78 -11.01 -0.05
N PRO A 78 -6.56 -11.99 -0.94
CA PRO A 78 -6.99 -13.36 -0.71
C PRO A 78 -6.17 -13.96 0.44
N HIS A 79 -6.84 -14.76 1.28
CA HIS A 79 -6.14 -15.57 2.26
C HIS A 79 -5.11 -16.49 1.57
N PRO A 80 -3.96 -16.82 2.18
CA PRO A 80 -2.99 -17.75 1.59
C PRO A 80 -3.62 -19.11 1.19
N ASP A 81 -4.52 -19.63 2.02
CA ASP A 81 -5.33 -20.83 1.74
C ASP A 81 -6.67 -20.57 0.98
N PHE A 82 -6.76 -19.47 0.20
CA PHE A 82 -7.99 -19.06 -0.49
C PHE A 82 -8.66 -20.19 -1.27
N ALA A 83 -7.87 -21.04 -1.95
CA ALA A 83 -8.37 -22.19 -2.71
C ALA A 83 -9.26 -23.15 -1.88
N THR A 84 -9.13 -23.13 -0.55
CA THR A 84 -9.90 -23.99 0.36
C THR A 84 -10.94 -23.24 1.18
N ASN A 85 -10.66 -22.01 1.60
CA ASN A 85 -11.51 -21.27 2.54
C ASN A 85 -12.31 -20.13 1.89
N GLN A 86 -11.92 -19.72 0.68
CA GLN A 86 -12.52 -18.62 -0.08
C GLN A 86 -12.60 -17.30 0.69
N LEU A 87 -11.66 -17.05 1.61
CA LEU A 87 -11.64 -15.84 2.42
C LEU A 87 -10.89 -14.71 1.73
N LEU A 88 -11.54 -13.55 1.61
CA LEU A 88 -10.92 -12.29 1.23
C LEU A 88 -10.86 -11.36 2.44
N TYR A 89 -9.80 -10.55 2.49
CA TYR A 89 -9.61 -9.48 3.44
C TYR A 89 -9.74 -8.16 2.70
N LEU A 90 -10.52 -7.23 3.25
CA LEU A 90 -10.72 -5.91 2.65
C LEU A 90 -10.44 -4.84 3.69
N SER A 91 -9.79 -3.77 3.26
CA SER A 91 -9.65 -2.55 4.05
C SER A 91 -10.41 -1.39 3.40
N TYR A 92 -10.96 -0.51 4.22
CA TYR A 92 -11.72 0.64 3.74
C TYR A 92 -11.82 1.74 4.79
N ALA A 93 -12.14 2.97 4.35
CA ALA A 93 -12.55 4.04 5.25
C ALA A 93 -13.98 3.78 5.72
N HIS A 94 -14.20 3.72 7.04
CA HIS A 94 -15.54 3.61 7.63
C HIS A 94 -15.87 4.85 8.47
N GLY A 95 -17.15 5.02 8.81
CA GLY A 95 -17.63 6.14 9.61
C GLY A 95 -18.13 7.30 8.76
N ASP A 96 -17.90 8.54 9.21
CA ASP A 96 -18.35 9.74 8.52
C ASP A 96 -17.35 10.90 8.62
N LYS A 97 -17.73 12.06 8.10
CA LYS A 97 -16.88 13.26 8.08
C LYS A 97 -16.38 13.68 9.47
N SER A 98 -17.15 13.46 10.53
CA SER A 98 -16.80 13.85 11.90
C SER A 98 -16.02 12.78 12.66
N ALA A 99 -16.16 11.51 12.26
CA ALA A 99 -15.46 10.39 12.86
C ALA A 99 -15.31 9.28 11.82
N ASN A 100 -14.17 9.26 11.14
CA ASN A 100 -13.76 8.20 10.21
C ASN A 100 -12.46 7.54 10.64
N ALA A 101 -12.24 6.31 10.19
CA ALA A 101 -10.99 5.58 10.38
C ALA A 101 -10.85 4.48 9.31
N THR A 102 -9.70 3.83 9.27
CA THR A 102 -9.49 2.61 8.48
C THR A 102 -10.07 1.42 9.25
N ARG A 103 -10.81 0.57 8.54
CA ARG A 103 -11.35 -0.70 9.04
C ARG A 103 -10.86 -1.84 8.16
N VAL A 104 -10.60 -2.99 8.75
CA VAL A 104 -10.32 -4.24 8.05
C VAL A 104 -11.38 -5.27 8.39
N VAL A 105 -11.90 -5.92 7.36
CA VAL A 105 -12.84 -7.04 7.45
C VAL A 105 -12.28 -8.26 6.74
N ARG A 106 -12.80 -9.44 7.11
CA ARG A 106 -12.73 -10.63 6.28
C ARG A 106 -14.13 -11.05 5.84
N ALA A 107 -14.23 -11.67 4.67
CA ALA A 107 -15.49 -12.14 4.11
C ALA A 107 -15.26 -13.38 3.24
N LYS A 108 -16.29 -14.22 3.08
CA LYS A 108 -16.26 -15.30 2.09
C LYS A 108 -16.67 -14.79 0.72
N PHE A 109 -15.95 -15.20 -0.30
CA PHE A 109 -16.25 -14.90 -1.70
C PHE A 109 -16.73 -16.16 -2.43
N ASP A 110 -17.89 -16.10 -3.08
CA ASP A 110 -18.46 -17.24 -3.82
C ASP A 110 -18.21 -17.18 -5.35
N GLY A 111 -17.41 -16.20 -5.80
CA GLY A 111 -17.18 -15.90 -7.22
C GLY A 111 -18.03 -14.73 -7.75
N GLN A 112 -19.06 -14.28 -7.03
CA GLN A 112 -19.94 -13.18 -7.43
C GLN A 112 -20.32 -12.21 -6.28
N ALA A 113 -20.29 -12.68 -5.04
CA ALA A 113 -20.71 -11.93 -3.87
C ALA A 113 -19.81 -12.21 -2.65
N LEU A 114 -19.73 -11.21 -1.78
CA LEU A 114 -19.18 -11.34 -0.43
C LEU A 114 -20.30 -11.68 0.56
N SER A 115 -20.00 -12.58 1.48
CA SER A 115 -20.87 -13.00 2.58
C SER A 115 -20.06 -13.20 3.86
N ASP A 116 -20.73 -13.41 4.99
CA ASP A 116 -20.09 -13.65 6.30
C ASP A 116 -19.06 -12.56 6.69
N LEU A 117 -19.38 -11.28 6.45
CA LEU A 117 -18.46 -10.18 6.77
C LEU A 117 -18.21 -10.10 8.28
N GLU A 118 -16.93 -10.07 8.66
CA GLU A 118 -16.47 -9.97 10.04
C GLU A 118 -15.41 -8.86 10.14
N VAL A 119 -15.62 -7.90 11.06
CA VAL A 119 -14.62 -6.88 11.37
C VAL A 119 -13.50 -7.50 12.20
N ILE A 120 -12.27 -7.42 11.71
CA ILE A 120 -11.09 -7.96 12.40
C ILE A 120 -10.19 -6.87 12.98
N PHE A 121 -10.30 -5.62 12.48
CA PHE A 121 -9.52 -4.50 13.00
C PHE A 121 -10.19 -3.16 12.70
N ASP A 122 -10.14 -2.26 13.69
CA ASP A 122 -10.53 -0.85 13.58
C ASP A 122 -9.39 0.04 14.06
N VAL A 123 -8.99 0.99 13.22
CA VAL A 123 -8.07 2.05 13.64
C VAL A 123 -8.75 2.91 14.70
N SER A 124 -8.02 3.20 15.78
CA SER A 124 -8.50 4.02 16.90
C SER A 124 -7.42 5.00 17.37
N PRO A 125 -7.74 6.27 17.67
CA PRO A 125 -9.07 6.87 17.60
C PRO A 125 -9.53 7.13 16.16
N THR A 126 -10.82 7.47 16.01
CA THR A 126 -11.34 8.05 14.77
C THR A 126 -10.87 9.49 14.60
N LYS A 127 -10.82 9.98 13.36
CA LYS A 127 -10.40 11.32 12.95
C LYS A 127 -11.47 12.05 12.15
N ASP A 128 -11.34 13.36 11.99
CA ASP A 128 -12.25 14.21 11.20
C ASP A 128 -11.64 14.68 9.85
N THR A 129 -10.47 14.15 9.49
CA THR A 129 -9.78 14.41 8.22
C THR A 129 -9.98 13.25 7.24
N PRO A 130 -10.30 13.50 5.96
CA PRO A 130 -10.55 12.43 4.99
C PRO A 130 -9.27 11.97 4.26
N VAL A 131 -8.13 11.96 4.95
CA VAL A 131 -6.80 11.67 4.40
C VAL A 131 -5.97 10.80 5.34
N HIS A 132 -4.87 10.24 4.83
CA HIS A 132 -3.88 9.44 5.55
C HIS A 132 -4.50 8.25 6.27
N TYR A 133 -5.08 7.34 5.48
CA TYR A 133 -5.71 6.13 6.00
C TYR A 133 -4.72 4.97 6.14
N GLY A 134 -3.65 4.93 5.34
CA GLY A 134 -2.93 3.69 5.12
C GLY A 134 -3.84 2.72 4.35
N GLY A 135 -4.02 1.52 4.89
CA GLY A 135 -5.01 0.56 4.42
C GLY A 135 -4.41 -0.65 3.71
N ARG A 136 -3.12 -0.68 3.39
CA ARG A 136 -2.50 -1.91 2.85
C ARG A 136 -2.51 -3.05 3.86
N ILE A 137 -2.73 -4.25 3.36
CA ILE A 137 -2.74 -5.54 4.05
C ILE A 137 -1.70 -6.44 3.36
N ALA A 138 -0.92 -7.17 4.13
CA ALA A 138 -0.06 -8.22 3.57
C ALA A 138 0.01 -9.41 4.53
N PHE A 139 -0.02 -10.63 3.98
CA PHE A 139 0.22 -11.84 4.74
C PHE A 139 1.72 -12.14 4.80
N GLY A 140 2.22 -12.43 6.00
CA GLY A 140 3.54 -13.02 6.18
C GLY A 140 3.53 -14.54 6.02
N PRO A 141 4.70 -15.15 5.82
CA PRO A 141 4.84 -16.62 5.71
C PRO A 141 4.47 -17.37 7.00
N ASP A 142 4.35 -16.64 8.13
CA ASP A 142 3.87 -17.14 9.43
C ASP A 142 2.34 -17.08 9.59
N GLY A 143 1.62 -16.74 8.50
CA GLY A 143 0.17 -16.63 8.47
C GLY A 143 -0.39 -15.41 9.22
N LYS A 144 0.45 -14.40 9.49
CA LYS A 144 0.04 -13.17 10.17
C LYS A 144 -0.25 -12.07 9.17
N LEU A 145 -1.19 -11.20 9.50
CA LEU A 145 -1.53 -10.04 8.71
C LEU A 145 -0.78 -8.82 9.22
N PHE A 146 -0.16 -8.10 8.31
CA PHE A 146 0.38 -6.76 8.53
C PHE A 146 -0.57 -5.74 7.92
N ILE A 147 -0.90 -4.70 8.67
CA ILE A 147 -1.86 -3.67 8.26
C ILE A 147 -1.22 -2.30 8.47
N THR A 148 -1.20 -1.48 7.42
CA THR A 148 -0.72 -0.10 7.51
C THR A 148 -1.82 0.85 7.97
N THR A 149 -1.47 1.80 8.85
CA THR A 149 -2.36 2.88 9.26
C THR A 149 -1.66 4.22 9.12
N GLY A 150 -2.36 5.23 8.62
CA GLY A 150 -1.82 6.58 8.52
C GLY A 150 -2.05 7.40 9.80
N ASP A 151 -1.33 8.50 9.92
CA ASP A 151 -1.38 9.42 11.06
C ASP A 151 -2.62 10.33 11.07
N GLY A 152 -3.51 10.25 10.07
CA GLY A 152 -4.68 11.12 9.97
C GLY A 152 -4.38 12.59 9.65
N PHE A 153 -3.18 12.93 9.16
CA PHE A 153 -2.73 14.26 8.73
C PHE A 153 -2.63 15.32 9.82
N ASN A 154 -3.76 15.72 10.42
CA ASN A 154 -3.79 16.70 11.52
C ASN A 154 -3.36 16.09 12.87
N TYR A 155 -3.22 14.76 12.93
CA TYR A 155 -2.89 14.02 14.15
C TYR A 155 -1.46 13.47 14.10
N ARG A 156 -0.54 14.16 13.42
CA ARG A 156 0.84 13.70 13.20
C ARG A 156 1.54 13.25 14.48
N GLU A 157 1.33 13.94 15.61
CA GLU A 157 1.94 13.60 16.90
C GLU A 157 1.43 12.27 17.46
N GLU A 158 0.24 11.83 17.08
CA GLU A 158 -0.33 10.55 17.49
C GLU A 158 0.45 9.35 16.93
N ALA A 159 1.23 9.52 15.85
CA ALA A 159 2.13 8.49 15.32
C ALA A 159 3.22 8.06 16.33
N GLN A 160 3.50 8.88 17.35
CA GLN A 160 4.41 8.56 18.46
C GLN A 160 3.69 8.04 19.71
N ASN A 161 2.35 8.02 19.70
CA ASN A 161 1.55 7.64 20.86
C ASN A 161 1.08 6.18 20.74
N LEU A 162 1.78 5.29 21.44
CA LEU A 162 1.51 3.85 21.44
C LEU A 162 0.18 3.44 22.12
N SER A 163 -0.58 4.38 22.69
CA SER A 163 -1.93 4.08 23.22
C SER A 163 -3.02 4.04 22.13
N ASN A 164 -2.66 4.37 20.88
CA ASN A 164 -3.56 4.40 19.72
C ASN A 164 -2.96 3.58 18.55
N THR A 165 -3.64 3.57 17.41
CA THR A 165 -3.18 2.91 16.18
C THR A 165 -3.20 3.83 14.95
N LEU A 166 -2.90 5.11 15.12
CA LEU A 166 -2.63 6.07 14.04
C LEU A 166 -1.13 6.09 13.76
N GLY A 167 -0.74 6.05 12.48
CA GLY A 167 0.67 6.09 12.08
C GLY A 167 1.48 4.87 12.54
N VAL A 168 0.87 3.69 12.50
CA VAL A 168 1.48 2.42 12.92
C VAL A 168 1.38 1.37 11.81
N ILE A 169 2.20 0.33 11.92
CA ILE A 169 1.92 -0.95 11.29
C ILE A 169 1.43 -1.88 12.40
N VAL A 170 0.30 -2.54 12.16
CA VAL A 170 -0.31 -3.53 13.06
C VAL A 170 -0.01 -4.94 12.56
N ARG A 171 0.19 -5.90 13.47
CA ARG A 171 0.34 -7.33 13.16
C ARG A 171 -0.73 -8.15 13.89
N LEU A 172 -1.53 -8.92 13.15
CA LEU A 172 -2.66 -9.72 13.66
C LEU A 172 -2.57 -11.19 13.21
N ASN A 173 -3.26 -12.08 13.92
CA ASN A 173 -3.68 -13.37 13.35
C ASN A 173 -4.77 -13.16 12.30
N ASP A 174 -5.05 -14.19 11.50
CA ASP A 174 -6.08 -14.19 10.45
C ASP A 174 -7.52 -14.01 10.95
N ASP A 175 -7.76 -14.32 12.22
CA ASP A 175 -9.02 -14.02 12.90
C ASP A 175 -9.09 -12.64 13.57
N GLY A 176 -8.07 -11.80 13.40
CA GLY A 176 -7.99 -10.48 14.03
C GLY A 176 -7.50 -10.50 15.48
N SER A 177 -7.23 -11.67 16.06
CA SER A 177 -6.64 -11.75 17.40
C SER A 177 -5.17 -11.30 17.38
N VAL A 178 -4.69 -10.79 18.51
CA VAL A 178 -3.32 -10.29 18.64
C VAL A 178 -2.35 -11.45 18.85
N PRO A 179 -1.28 -11.58 18.04
CA PRO A 179 -0.22 -12.56 18.25
C PRO A 179 0.47 -12.32 19.59
N SER A 180 0.67 -13.39 20.36
CA SER A 180 1.26 -13.29 21.71
C SER A 180 2.72 -12.82 21.71
N ASP A 181 3.39 -12.89 20.57
CA ASP A 181 4.77 -12.49 20.34
C ASP A 181 4.91 -11.06 19.81
N ASN A 182 3.81 -10.29 19.68
CA ASN A 182 3.89 -8.89 19.29
C ASN A 182 4.68 -8.04 20.30
N PRO A 183 5.41 -7.00 19.84
CA PRO A 183 6.42 -6.29 20.62
C PRO A 183 5.86 -5.49 21.81
N PHE A 184 4.56 -5.19 21.82
CA PHE A 184 3.91 -4.40 22.86
C PHE A 184 2.88 -5.19 23.70
N VAL A 185 2.78 -6.51 23.51
CA VAL A 185 1.93 -7.37 24.34
C VAL A 185 2.35 -7.30 25.81
N GLY A 186 1.38 -7.06 26.69
CA GLY A 186 1.60 -6.98 28.14
C GLY A 186 2.31 -5.71 28.61
N LYS A 187 2.50 -4.69 27.75
CA LYS A 187 3.05 -3.39 28.14
C LYS A 187 1.93 -2.40 28.47
N ASP A 188 1.90 -1.93 29.70
CA ASP A 188 0.85 -1.02 30.19
C ASP A 188 0.76 0.26 29.34
N GLY A 189 -0.47 0.61 28.96
CA GLY A 189 -0.76 1.82 28.17
C GLY A 189 -0.41 1.74 26.69
N MET A 190 0.06 0.59 26.19
CA MET A 190 0.40 0.38 24.79
C MET A 190 -0.58 -0.58 24.12
N ARG A 191 -0.90 -0.35 22.86
CA ARG A 191 -1.77 -1.23 22.06
C ARG A 191 -1.00 -2.49 21.67
N PRO A 192 -1.46 -3.70 22.05
CA PRO A 192 -0.71 -4.93 21.85
C PRO A 192 -0.61 -5.34 20.37
N GLU A 193 -1.49 -4.84 19.51
CA GLU A 193 -1.49 -5.10 18.07
C GLU A 193 -0.41 -4.35 17.28
N ILE A 194 0.23 -3.32 17.86
CA ILE A 194 1.27 -2.53 17.18
C ILE A 194 2.48 -3.43 16.89
N TYR A 195 2.94 -3.39 15.64
CA TYR A 195 4.19 -3.99 15.19
C TYR A 195 5.30 -2.94 15.09
N SER A 196 5.04 -1.79 14.48
CA SER A 196 5.95 -0.64 14.45
C SER A 196 5.19 0.68 14.44
N TYR A 197 5.86 1.80 14.71
CA TYR A 197 5.21 3.10 14.86
C TYR A 197 6.06 4.25 14.33
N GLY A 198 5.51 5.47 14.32
CA GLY A 198 6.19 6.64 13.78
C GLY A 198 6.11 6.74 12.26
N HIS A 199 4.97 6.34 11.68
CA HIS A 199 4.69 6.43 10.24
C HIS A 199 3.72 7.58 9.95
N ARG A 200 3.84 8.22 8.79
CA ARG A 200 2.97 9.31 8.34
C ARG A 200 1.81 8.81 7.52
N SER A 201 2.08 8.31 6.32
CA SER A 201 1.06 7.94 5.34
C SER A 201 1.55 6.78 4.46
N PRO A 202 1.68 5.57 5.03
CA PRO A 202 2.06 4.37 4.30
C PRO A 202 1.08 4.06 3.17
N GLN A 203 1.57 3.66 2.00
CA GLN A 203 0.77 3.39 0.80
C GLN A 203 1.16 2.09 0.09
N GLY A 204 2.39 1.61 0.29
CA GLY A 204 2.86 0.31 -0.18
C GLY A 204 3.27 -0.55 1.01
N LEU A 205 3.00 -1.85 0.93
CA LEU A 205 3.38 -2.84 1.93
C LEU A 205 3.59 -4.16 1.22
N LEU A 206 4.72 -4.82 1.48
CA LEU A 206 4.91 -6.22 1.09
C LEU A 206 5.64 -6.99 2.20
N VAL A 207 5.40 -8.29 2.26
CA VAL A 207 6.13 -9.22 3.11
C VAL A 207 6.73 -10.29 2.22
N THR A 208 8.05 -10.45 2.31
CA THR A 208 8.76 -11.46 1.51
C THR A 208 8.56 -12.86 2.08
N ASP A 209 8.88 -13.90 1.30
CA ASP A 209 8.88 -15.30 1.76
C ASP A 209 9.83 -15.54 2.94
N ALA A 210 10.88 -14.71 3.06
CA ALA A 210 11.80 -14.73 4.19
C ALA A 210 11.23 -14.03 5.45
N GLY A 211 10.07 -13.38 5.35
CA GLY A 211 9.41 -12.66 6.42
C GLY A 211 9.86 -11.20 6.60
N ALA A 212 10.74 -10.69 5.74
CA ALA A 212 11.09 -9.27 5.74
C ALA A 212 9.89 -8.43 5.29
N VAL A 213 9.57 -7.37 6.05
CA VAL A 213 8.45 -6.47 5.79
C VAL A 213 8.99 -5.16 5.22
N TYR A 214 8.56 -4.77 4.04
CA TYR A 214 8.92 -3.49 3.43
C TYR A 214 7.69 -2.62 3.27
N MET A 215 7.88 -1.32 3.43
CA MET A 215 6.80 -0.34 3.36
C MET A 215 7.28 0.91 2.65
N SER A 216 6.43 1.50 1.81
CA SER A 216 6.65 2.84 1.25
C SER A 216 5.59 3.81 1.73
N GLU A 217 6.01 5.04 2.02
CA GLU A 217 5.10 6.07 2.53
C GLU A 217 5.31 7.45 1.92
N HIS A 218 4.26 8.25 1.96
CA HIS A 218 4.32 9.67 1.62
C HIS A 218 4.93 10.48 2.77
N GLY A 219 5.95 11.25 2.45
CA GLY A 219 6.38 12.40 3.23
C GLY A 219 5.43 13.59 3.04
N PRO A 220 5.69 14.71 3.75
CA PRO A 220 4.97 15.97 3.56
C PRO A 220 5.35 16.62 2.22
N GLN A 221 5.95 17.81 2.20
CA GLN A 221 6.54 18.36 0.98
C GLN A 221 7.98 17.83 0.83
N GLY A 222 8.13 16.70 0.12
CA GLY A 222 9.36 15.91 0.13
C GLY A 222 9.38 14.90 1.28
N GLY A 223 10.38 14.02 1.26
CA GLY A 223 10.62 13.04 2.32
C GLY A 223 9.74 11.81 2.22
N ASP A 224 9.36 11.40 1.00
CA ASP A 224 8.79 10.07 0.78
C ASP A 224 9.86 9.02 1.02
N GLU A 225 9.47 7.82 1.45
CA GLU A 225 10.42 6.82 1.95
C GLU A 225 10.09 5.39 1.48
N ILE A 226 11.12 4.54 1.42
CA ILE A 226 11.04 3.07 1.54
C ILE A 226 11.73 2.68 2.85
N ASN A 227 11.05 1.88 3.66
CA ASN A 227 11.50 1.43 4.97
C ASN A 227 11.53 -0.11 5.02
N LEU A 228 12.58 -0.67 5.65
CA LEU A 228 12.59 -2.05 6.14
C LEU A 228 12.00 -2.05 7.55
N ILE A 229 10.88 -2.77 7.73
CA ILE A 229 10.10 -2.73 8.96
C ILE A 229 10.47 -3.86 9.91
N GLU A 230 11.01 -3.48 11.06
CA GLU A 230 11.32 -4.35 12.19
C GLU A 230 10.36 -4.15 13.38
N ALA A 231 10.16 -5.22 14.13
CA ALA A 231 9.25 -5.28 15.28
C ALA A 231 9.69 -4.37 16.43
N GLY A 232 8.79 -3.48 16.86
CA GLY A 232 8.97 -2.59 18.00
C GLY A 232 9.69 -1.27 17.68
N ASN A 233 10.19 -1.11 16.46
CA ASN A 233 11.00 0.05 16.08
C ASN A 233 10.14 1.28 15.74
N ASN A 234 10.78 2.45 15.88
CA ASN A 234 10.21 3.78 15.62
C ASN A 234 10.77 4.33 14.31
N TYR A 235 9.90 4.67 13.36
CA TYR A 235 10.28 5.25 12.05
C TYR A 235 10.26 6.78 12.06
N GLY A 236 9.97 7.36 13.23
CA GLY A 236 10.42 8.69 13.59
C GLY A 236 9.50 9.83 13.20
N TRP A 237 8.49 9.65 12.34
CA TRP A 237 7.51 10.70 12.06
C TRP A 237 6.72 11.08 13.34
N PRO A 238 6.51 12.39 13.64
CA PRO A 238 7.00 13.59 12.93
C PRO A 238 8.28 14.18 13.54
N VAL A 239 8.92 13.47 14.47
CA VAL A 239 10.11 13.91 15.21
C VAL A 239 11.31 14.08 14.28
N ILE A 240 11.47 13.16 13.32
CA ILE A 240 12.39 13.26 12.20
C ILE A 240 11.60 13.23 10.90
N THR A 241 12.06 13.98 9.90
CA THR A 241 11.59 13.84 8.51
C THR A 241 12.57 14.53 7.56
N TYR A 242 12.69 14.00 6.35
CA TYR A 242 13.40 14.64 5.26
C TYR A 242 12.58 15.75 4.56
N GLY A 243 11.27 15.81 4.83
CA GLY A 243 10.34 16.76 4.24
C GLY A 243 10.14 18.04 5.04
N ILE A 244 9.49 19.01 4.41
CA ILE A 244 9.02 20.25 5.05
C ILE A 244 7.49 20.34 5.02
N ASP A 245 6.92 21.24 5.81
CA ASP A 245 5.50 21.53 5.76
C ASP A 245 5.14 22.19 4.41
N TYR A 246 3.92 21.96 3.89
CA TYR A 246 3.48 22.55 2.62
C TYR A 246 3.43 24.09 2.64
N SER A 247 3.46 24.72 3.82
CA SER A 247 3.66 26.18 3.96
C SER A 247 5.09 26.65 3.66
N GLY A 248 6.04 25.72 3.51
CA GLY A 248 7.48 25.98 3.43
C GLY A 248 8.18 26.03 4.79
N ALA A 249 7.45 25.88 5.90
CA ALA A 249 8.03 25.83 7.24
C ALA A 249 8.69 24.46 7.52
N ARG A 250 9.67 24.43 8.42
CA ARG A 250 10.22 23.16 8.92
C ARG A 250 9.22 22.52 9.88
N ILE A 251 8.98 21.22 9.73
CA ILE A 251 8.21 20.42 10.71
C ILE A 251 9.08 20.17 11.95
N THR A 252 10.33 19.80 11.71
CA THR A 252 11.35 19.51 12.72
C THR A 252 12.71 19.97 12.20
N PRO A 253 13.68 20.32 13.06
CA PRO A 253 15.06 20.54 12.63
C PRO A 253 15.85 19.23 12.40
N PHE A 254 15.28 18.06 12.71
CA PHE A 254 15.98 16.79 12.72
C PHE A 254 15.61 15.89 11.53
N THR A 255 16.61 15.27 10.91
CA THR A 255 16.43 14.19 9.92
C THR A 255 16.81 12.82 10.47
N GLN A 256 17.44 12.79 11.66
CA GLN A 256 17.87 11.60 12.37
C GLN A 256 17.86 11.88 13.89
N MET A 257 17.60 10.84 14.68
CA MET A 257 17.64 10.90 16.15
C MET A 257 17.87 9.50 16.72
N ASP A 258 18.55 9.43 17.86
CA ASP A 258 18.78 8.15 18.55
C ASP A 258 17.44 7.45 18.87
N GLY A 259 17.36 6.15 18.55
CA GLY A 259 16.16 5.34 18.75
C GLY A 259 15.10 5.47 17.65
N MET A 260 15.46 6.07 16.50
CA MET A 260 14.61 6.15 15.31
C MET A 260 15.33 5.58 14.10
N GLU A 261 14.64 4.75 13.35
CA GLU A 261 15.16 4.11 12.15
C GLU A 261 15.30 5.10 11.00
N GLN A 262 16.13 4.73 10.02
CA GLN A 262 16.32 5.49 8.79
C GLN A 262 15.77 4.71 7.60
N PRO A 263 15.23 5.41 6.59
CA PRO A 263 14.73 4.75 5.41
C PRO A 263 15.87 4.16 4.58
N LEU A 264 15.58 3.06 3.89
CA LEU A 264 16.48 2.49 2.88
C LEU A 264 16.72 3.47 1.73
N LYS A 265 15.69 4.25 1.41
CA LYS A 265 15.68 5.25 0.35
C LYS A 265 14.64 6.31 0.65
N TYR A 266 14.94 7.56 0.31
CA TYR A 266 13.98 8.65 0.38
C TYR A 266 14.02 9.54 -0.86
N TRP A 267 12.93 10.28 -1.11
CA TRP A 267 12.82 11.23 -2.23
C TRP A 267 12.52 12.65 -1.77
N VAL A 268 13.36 13.59 -2.19
CA VAL A 268 13.13 15.04 -2.10
C VAL A 268 13.47 15.65 -3.46
N PRO A 269 12.49 16.13 -4.25
CA PRO A 269 11.05 16.22 -3.94
C PRO A 269 10.32 14.87 -3.90
N SER A 270 9.13 14.86 -3.31
CA SER A 270 8.24 13.69 -3.24
C SER A 270 7.79 13.21 -4.62
N ILE A 271 7.73 11.89 -4.78
CA ILE A 271 7.09 11.20 -5.92
C ILE A 271 5.65 10.76 -5.61
N ALA A 272 5.23 10.86 -4.35
CA ALA A 272 4.02 10.28 -3.78
C ALA A 272 3.93 8.76 -4.09
N PRO A 273 4.78 7.93 -3.44
CA PRO A 273 4.80 6.50 -3.70
C PRO A 273 3.47 5.87 -3.30
N ALA A 274 2.90 5.06 -4.19
CA ALA A 274 1.70 4.28 -3.92
C ALA A 274 2.05 2.83 -3.63
N ASN A 275 1.55 1.88 -4.42
CA ASN A 275 1.92 0.47 -4.28
C ASN A 275 3.46 0.26 -4.36
N LEU A 276 3.93 -0.74 -3.60
CA LEU A 276 5.30 -1.25 -3.58
C LEU A 276 5.23 -2.74 -3.91
N GLU A 277 5.95 -3.16 -4.95
CA GLU A 277 6.00 -4.54 -5.44
C GLU A 277 7.46 -5.02 -5.45
N LEU A 278 7.70 -6.28 -5.09
CA LEU A 278 8.99 -6.95 -5.24
C LEU A 278 8.92 -7.84 -6.47
N TYR A 279 9.70 -7.52 -7.50
CA TYR A 279 9.68 -8.32 -8.71
C TYR A 279 10.48 -9.61 -8.53
N THR A 280 9.83 -10.76 -8.69
CA THR A 280 10.46 -12.09 -8.58
C THR A 280 10.26 -12.96 -9.81
N GLY A 281 9.56 -12.46 -10.84
CA GLY A 281 9.22 -13.20 -12.04
C GLY A 281 10.38 -13.36 -13.02
N ASP A 282 10.29 -14.33 -13.91
CA ASP A 282 11.31 -14.58 -14.96
C ASP A 282 11.10 -13.73 -16.21
N LEU A 283 9.90 -13.15 -16.40
CA LEU A 283 9.51 -12.44 -17.63
C LEU A 283 10.37 -11.20 -17.88
N PHE A 284 10.76 -10.50 -16.82
CA PHE A 284 11.72 -9.40 -16.82
C PHE A 284 12.93 -9.76 -15.95
N ALA A 285 13.68 -10.79 -16.33
CA ALA A 285 14.77 -11.36 -15.52
C ALA A 285 15.78 -10.34 -14.95
N ALA A 286 16.03 -9.21 -15.62
CA ALA A 286 16.94 -8.17 -15.13
C ALA A 286 16.37 -7.33 -13.97
N TRP A 287 15.09 -7.48 -13.63
CA TRP A 287 14.41 -6.77 -12.54
C TRP A 287 14.23 -7.67 -11.31
N GLN A 288 14.68 -8.92 -11.35
CA GLN A 288 14.52 -9.86 -10.23
C GLN A 288 15.23 -9.34 -8.98
N GLY A 289 14.49 -9.28 -7.87
CA GLY A 289 15.00 -8.77 -6.60
C GLY A 289 14.76 -7.27 -6.39
N ASP A 290 14.36 -6.54 -7.43
CA ASP A 290 14.15 -5.09 -7.36
C ASP A 290 12.76 -4.73 -6.84
N PHE A 291 12.68 -3.53 -6.27
CA PHE A 291 11.39 -2.93 -5.95
C PHE A 291 10.85 -2.14 -7.13
N LEU A 292 9.56 -2.31 -7.41
CA LEU A 292 8.79 -1.47 -8.31
C LEU A 292 7.86 -0.59 -7.48
N VAL A 293 8.07 0.72 -7.53
CA VAL A 293 7.31 1.70 -6.73
C VAL A 293 6.47 2.56 -7.64
N ALA A 294 5.15 2.48 -7.52
CA ALA A 294 4.24 3.34 -8.25
C ALA A 294 4.38 4.81 -7.82
N GLY A 295 4.57 5.74 -8.76
CA GLY A 295 4.71 7.17 -8.51
C GLY A 295 3.47 7.95 -8.94
N LEU A 296 2.69 8.44 -7.97
CA LEU A 296 1.45 9.18 -8.25
C LEU A 296 1.71 10.56 -8.85
N VAL A 297 2.67 11.33 -8.32
CA VAL A 297 2.94 12.70 -8.79
C VAL A 297 3.62 12.73 -10.16
N PRO A 298 4.70 11.97 -10.41
CA PRO A 298 5.37 12.01 -11.70
C PRO A 298 4.67 11.19 -12.79
N GLY A 299 3.77 10.27 -12.43
CA GLY A 299 3.09 9.39 -13.39
C GLY A 299 4.03 8.35 -14.01
N ASP A 300 4.83 7.71 -13.16
CA ASP A 300 5.83 6.72 -13.54
C ASP A 300 5.93 5.60 -12.49
N VAL A 301 6.77 4.60 -12.76
CA VAL A 301 7.20 3.60 -11.77
C VAL A 301 8.70 3.75 -11.55
N ARG A 302 9.13 3.75 -10.28
CA ARG A 302 10.54 3.67 -9.91
C ARG A 302 10.93 2.22 -9.72
N ARG A 303 11.78 1.70 -10.62
CA ARG A 303 12.50 0.46 -10.37
C ARG A 303 13.71 0.79 -9.52
N VAL A 304 13.67 0.41 -8.25
CA VAL A 304 14.77 0.59 -7.30
C VAL A 304 15.58 -0.69 -7.29
N ASP A 305 16.83 -0.58 -7.76
CA ASP A 305 17.79 -1.68 -7.82
C ASP A 305 18.24 -2.04 -6.41
N MET A 306 18.03 -3.29 -6.02
CA MET A 306 18.30 -3.78 -4.67
C MET A 306 19.43 -4.81 -4.66
N GLU A 307 20.53 -4.49 -3.98
CA GLU A 307 21.66 -5.40 -3.76
C GLU A 307 21.91 -5.58 -2.26
N ASP A 308 21.96 -6.84 -1.79
CA ASP A 308 22.23 -7.20 -0.39
C ASP A 308 21.37 -6.41 0.64
N GLY A 309 20.11 -6.12 0.28
CA GLY A 309 19.15 -5.40 1.12
C GLY A 309 19.28 -3.87 1.09
N ALA A 310 20.15 -3.32 0.23
CA ALA A 310 20.33 -1.89 0.05
C ALA A 310 19.85 -1.42 -1.34
N ALA A 311 19.27 -0.22 -1.40
CA ALA A 311 18.95 0.44 -2.66
C ALA A 311 20.22 1.04 -3.28
N VAL A 312 20.69 0.47 -4.39
CA VAL A 312 21.95 0.86 -5.06
C VAL A 312 21.73 1.67 -6.34
N GLY A 313 20.52 1.65 -6.89
CA GLY A 313 20.18 2.32 -8.14
C GLY A 313 18.70 2.65 -8.27
N GLU A 314 18.36 3.43 -9.30
CA GLU A 314 16.97 3.72 -9.67
C GLU A 314 16.85 3.94 -11.18
N GLU A 315 15.79 3.38 -11.77
CA GLU A 315 15.36 3.62 -13.14
C GLU A 315 13.88 4.06 -13.15
N ILE A 316 13.53 4.93 -14.10
CA ILE A 316 12.16 5.39 -14.32
C ILE A 316 11.54 4.56 -15.45
N LEU A 317 10.43 3.88 -15.16
CA LEU A 317 9.69 3.06 -16.10
C LEU A 317 8.30 3.65 -16.37
N PHE A 318 7.74 3.32 -17.54
CA PHE A 318 6.33 3.55 -17.91
C PHE A 318 5.85 5.01 -17.91
N ALA A 319 6.77 5.99 -17.92
CA ALA A 319 6.46 7.41 -17.95
C ALA A 319 5.78 7.87 -19.27
N GLU A 320 5.63 7.00 -20.26
CA GLU A 320 4.84 7.19 -21.47
C GLU A 320 3.34 6.93 -21.28
N ILE A 321 2.91 6.29 -20.19
CA ILE A 321 1.48 6.16 -19.84
C ILE A 321 0.87 7.56 -19.66
N GLY A 322 1.62 8.50 -19.07
CA GLY A 322 1.19 9.91 -18.97
C GLY A 322 0.06 10.15 -17.96
N GLU A 323 -0.23 9.17 -17.12
CA GLU A 323 -1.22 9.24 -16.04
C GLU A 323 -0.58 8.96 -14.68
N ARG A 324 -1.24 9.38 -13.61
CA ARG A 324 -0.82 9.09 -12.23
C ARG A 324 -0.86 7.58 -12.01
N ILE A 325 0.20 6.97 -11.49
CA ILE A 325 0.24 5.52 -11.26
C ILE A 325 -0.10 5.21 -9.81
N ARG A 326 -1.21 4.48 -9.58
CA ARG A 326 -1.66 4.01 -8.26
C ARG A 326 -1.04 2.67 -7.87
N GLY A 327 -0.91 1.78 -8.83
CA GLY A 327 -0.58 0.38 -8.58
C GLY A 327 0.36 -0.15 -9.64
N ILE A 328 1.27 -1.02 -9.22
CA ILE A 328 1.97 -1.95 -10.10
C ILE A 328 2.03 -3.28 -9.37
N GLN A 329 1.57 -4.36 -9.98
CA GLN A 329 1.54 -5.65 -9.30
C GLN A 329 1.98 -6.75 -10.25
N MET A 330 2.75 -7.69 -9.75
CA MET A 330 3.20 -8.84 -10.53
C MET A 330 2.10 -9.91 -10.55
N ALA A 331 1.70 -10.31 -11.75
CA ALA A 331 0.82 -11.45 -11.95
C ALA A 331 1.61 -12.76 -11.78
N PRO A 332 0.94 -13.91 -11.50
CA PRO A 332 1.61 -15.20 -11.34
C PRO A 332 2.44 -15.67 -12.55
N ASP A 333 2.16 -15.15 -13.74
CA ASP A 333 2.92 -15.45 -14.96
C ASP A 333 4.16 -14.54 -15.15
N GLY A 334 4.41 -13.62 -14.21
CA GLY A 334 5.51 -12.66 -14.25
C GLY A 334 5.23 -11.40 -15.07
N SER A 335 4.06 -11.27 -15.71
CA SER A 335 3.61 -10.01 -16.31
C SER A 335 3.25 -9.00 -15.22
N LEU A 336 3.27 -7.71 -15.55
CA LEU A 336 2.93 -6.64 -14.60
C LEU A 336 1.58 -6.03 -14.93
N TYR A 337 0.80 -5.69 -13.92
CA TYR A 337 -0.46 -4.97 -14.05
C TYR A 337 -0.33 -3.61 -13.38
N ILE A 338 -0.54 -2.55 -14.16
CA ILE A 338 -0.48 -1.16 -13.72
C ILE A 338 -1.90 -0.63 -13.53
N LEU A 339 -2.12 0.09 -12.43
CA LEU A 339 -3.34 0.85 -12.16
C LEU A 339 -3.08 2.34 -12.32
N THR A 340 -3.93 3.04 -13.06
CA THR A 340 -3.89 4.51 -13.12
C THR A 340 -4.90 5.16 -12.15
N ASP A 341 -4.52 6.28 -11.52
CA ASP A 341 -5.30 6.97 -10.49
C ASP A 341 -6.21 8.04 -11.12
N GLY A 342 -7.53 7.91 -10.99
CA GLY A 342 -8.49 8.93 -11.43
C GLY A 342 -9.92 8.39 -11.67
N ASP A 343 -10.86 9.30 -11.93
CA ASP A 343 -12.28 9.00 -12.25
C ASP A 343 -12.48 8.23 -13.59
N SER A 344 -11.42 8.06 -14.36
CA SER A 344 -11.38 7.27 -15.61
C SER A 344 -10.10 6.44 -15.64
N GLY A 345 -9.79 5.80 -14.52
CA GLY A 345 -8.59 4.98 -14.38
C GLY A 345 -8.63 3.72 -15.25
N ALA A 346 -7.47 3.11 -15.42
CA ALA A 346 -7.28 1.94 -16.26
C ALA A 346 -6.48 0.83 -15.55
N VAL A 347 -6.63 -0.39 -16.07
CA VAL A 347 -5.74 -1.52 -15.81
C VAL A 347 -4.96 -1.78 -17.09
N ILE A 348 -3.63 -1.69 -17.00
CA ILE A 348 -2.72 -1.88 -18.14
C ILE A 348 -1.81 -3.05 -17.83
N ARG A 349 -1.79 -4.06 -18.69
CA ARG A 349 -0.86 -5.18 -18.61
C ARG A 349 0.43 -4.85 -19.34
N VAL A 350 1.56 -5.24 -18.77
CA VAL A 350 2.91 -5.07 -19.31
C VAL A 350 3.55 -6.43 -19.52
N THR A 351 4.07 -6.66 -20.72
CA THR A 351 4.82 -7.87 -21.10
C THR A 351 6.07 -7.50 -21.90
N PRO A 352 7.13 -8.32 -21.93
CA PRO A 352 8.28 -8.08 -22.80
C PRO A 352 7.89 -8.16 -24.29
N ASN A 353 8.68 -7.50 -25.13
CA ASN A 353 8.51 -7.50 -26.59
C ASN A 353 8.64 -8.86 -27.28
#